data_AF-A0A7Y2EEP9-F1
#
_entry.id   AF-A0A7Y2EEP9-F1
#
_cell.length_a   1.000
_cell.length_b   1.000
_cell.length_c   1.000
_cell.angle_alpha   90.00
_cell.angle_beta   90.00
_cell.angle_gamma   90.00
#
_symmetry.space_group_name_H-M   'P 1'
#
loop_
_entity.id
_entity.type
_entity.pdbx_description
1 polymer ?
#
loop_
_entity_poly.entity_id
_entity_poly.type
_entity_poly.pdbx_seq_one_letter_code
_entity_poly.pdbx_strand_id
1 'polypeptide(L)'
;VLGRELTARIANFREVVWESLSINFVMVFSPNTFAGAPHAHLATLTMPGDTDAAADSRILAAVSNSFPGVTSVRVKDAIDTVNAIVADLALAVRVAASLALVTSMLVLGGALAAGHRQRRQDAVVLKALGATRKRLLAAFALEYGLLGAATALFAVLAGTVAAWYVVNQIMGFEFVILPQVAVSAVLIALTVTIGFGLAGTWRILSVKAAPYLRNM
;
A
#
# COMPACT_ATOMS: atom_id res chain seq x y z
N VAL A 1 12.39 18.17 43.61
CA VAL A 1 13.67 17.47 43.33
C VAL A 1 14.22 16.91 44.63
N LEU A 2 14.44 15.59 44.70
CA LEU A 2 14.90 14.92 45.94
C LEU A 2 14.06 15.30 47.18
N GLY A 3 12.73 15.33 47.02
CA GLY A 3 11.79 15.70 48.08
C GLY A 3 11.59 17.20 48.33
N ARG A 4 12.40 18.09 47.73
CA ARG A 4 12.22 19.55 47.84
C ARG A 4 11.26 20.08 46.77
N GLU A 5 10.25 20.83 47.19
CA GLU A 5 9.35 21.57 46.30
C GLU A 5 10.07 22.76 45.67
N LEU A 6 9.76 23.02 44.40
CA LEU A 6 10.35 24.10 43.61
C LEU A 6 9.24 24.80 42.84
N THR A 7 9.00 26.06 43.16
CA THR A 7 8.05 26.91 42.44
C THR A 7 8.74 27.47 41.19
N ALA A 8 8.15 27.23 40.03
CA ALA A 8 8.63 27.76 38.75
C ALA A 8 7.48 28.45 38.01
N ARG A 9 7.83 29.45 37.18
CA ARG A 9 6.87 30.16 36.33
C ARG A 9 6.72 29.44 34.99
N ILE A 10 5.49 29.18 34.56
CA ILE A 10 5.20 28.67 33.21
C ILE A 10 5.49 29.82 32.22
N ALA A 11 6.49 29.64 31.36
CA ALA A 11 6.84 30.61 30.33
C ALA A 11 6.06 30.40 29.03
N ASN A 12 5.91 29.14 28.59
CA ASN A 12 5.27 28.78 27.34
C ASN A 12 4.83 27.30 27.39
N PHE A 13 3.78 26.95 26.62
CA PHE A 13 3.39 25.57 26.39
C PHE A 13 3.93 25.10 25.04
N ARG A 14 4.51 23.89 25.02
CA ARG A 14 5.00 23.26 23.80
C ARG A 14 4.21 21.99 23.51
N GLU A 15 4.04 21.71 22.24
CA GLU A 15 3.62 20.40 21.78
C GLU A 15 4.85 19.46 21.77
N VAL A 16 4.64 18.22 22.21
CA VAL A 16 5.70 17.20 22.27
C VAL A 16 5.30 16.04 21.37
N VAL A 17 6.02 15.90 20.26
CA VAL A 17 5.84 14.80 19.32
C VAL A 17 6.71 13.62 19.74
N TRP A 18 6.13 12.68 20.49
CA TRP A 18 6.83 11.50 21.01
C TRP A 18 7.28 10.52 19.92
N GLU A 19 6.63 10.58 18.76
CA GLU A 19 6.96 9.78 17.57
C GLU A 19 8.31 10.14 16.95
N SER A 20 8.86 11.32 17.27
CA SER A 20 10.15 11.80 16.74
C SER A 20 11.36 11.01 17.25
N LEU A 21 11.16 10.06 18.19
CA LEU A 21 12.20 9.26 18.85
C LEU A 21 13.36 10.10 19.44
N SER A 22 13.14 11.40 19.58
CA SER A 22 14.09 12.36 20.13
C SER A 22 13.96 12.42 21.65
N ILE A 23 15.05 12.81 22.33
CA ILE A 23 15.02 13.02 23.77
C ILE A 23 14.08 14.19 24.07
N ASN A 24 12.90 13.87 24.61
CA ASN A 24 11.87 14.84 24.95
C ASN A 24 11.61 14.86 26.45
N PHE A 25 11.50 16.06 27.01
CA PHE A 25 11.15 16.29 28.42
C PHE A 25 9.83 17.06 28.51
N VAL A 26 8.94 16.65 29.42
CA VAL A 26 7.65 17.32 29.67
C VAL A 26 7.84 18.77 30.12
N MET A 27 8.89 19.04 30.89
CA MET A 27 9.24 20.38 31.37
C MET A 27 10.72 20.65 31.07
N VAL A 28 11.01 21.87 30.61
CA VAL A 28 12.38 22.36 30.36
C VAL A 28 12.60 23.58 31.22
N PHE A 29 13.68 23.58 31.99
CA PHE A 29 14.02 24.65 32.93
C PHE A 29 15.24 25.42 32.46
N SER A 30 15.43 26.64 32.98
CA SER A 30 16.67 27.38 32.74
C SER A 30 17.88 26.63 33.33
N PRO A 31 19.07 26.72 32.71
CA PRO A 31 20.25 25.94 33.12
C PRO A 31 20.60 26.04 34.62
N ASN A 32 20.34 27.20 35.24
CA ASN A 32 20.68 27.44 36.65
C ASN A 32 19.63 26.94 37.65
N THR A 33 18.44 26.50 37.21
CA THR A 33 17.34 26.11 38.14
C THR A 33 17.72 24.95 39.04
N PHE A 34 18.60 24.05 38.58
CA PHE A 34 19.05 22.87 39.33
C PHE A 34 20.57 22.83 39.53
N ALA A 35 21.24 23.98 39.54
CA ALA A 35 22.68 24.03 39.79
C ALA A 35 23.02 23.31 41.11
N GLY A 36 23.93 22.32 41.03
CA GLY A 36 24.34 21.50 42.17
C GLY A 36 23.46 20.30 42.51
N ALA A 37 22.34 20.08 41.80
CA ALA A 37 21.57 18.84 41.95
C ALA A 37 22.20 17.69 41.15
N PRO A 38 22.24 16.46 41.70
CA PRO A 38 22.62 15.28 40.94
C PRO A 38 21.69 15.11 39.73
N HIS A 39 22.26 14.92 38.55
CA HIS A 39 21.52 14.69 37.31
C HIS A 39 22.21 13.63 36.46
N ALA A 40 21.43 12.98 35.59
CA ALA A 40 21.94 12.04 34.60
C ALA A 40 22.10 12.74 33.26
N HIS A 41 23.15 12.39 32.52
CA HIS A 41 23.34 12.82 31.14
C HIS A 41 22.75 11.78 30.20
N LEU A 42 21.97 12.24 29.23
CA LEU A 42 21.42 11.42 28.15
C LEU A 42 21.96 11.95 26.83
N ALA A 43 22.44 11.05 25.99
CA ALA A 43 22.93 11.37 24.65
C ALA A 43 22.42 10.31 23.67
N THR A 44 21.89 10.77 22.54
CA THR A 44 21.52 9.92 21.41
C THR A 44 22.60 9.98 20.35
N LEU A 45 23.03 8.83 19.86
CA LEU A 45 23.93 8.72 18.73
C LEU A 45 23.12 8.23 17.53
N THR A 46 23.13 8.99 16.44
CA THR A 46 22.53 8.60 15.16
C THR A 46 23.64 8.59 14.12
N MET A 47 23.79 7.47 13.42
CA MET A 47 24.75 7.36 12.33
C MET A 47 24.07 7.66 11.00
N PRO A 48 24.69 8.45 10.12
CA PRO A 48 24.14 8.69 8.79
C PRO A 48 24.26 7.41 7.94
N GLY A 49 23.11 6.91 7.47
CA GLY A 49 23.02 5.76 6.57
C GLY A 49 22.81 4.41 7.25
N ASP A 50 22.61 3.37 6.44
CA ASP A 50 22.47 1.99 6.92
C ASP A 50 23.85 1.47 7.34
N THR A 51 24.19 1.75 8.59
CA THR A 51 25.51 1.45 9.12
C THR A 51 25.58 -0.04 9.43
N ASP A 52 26.68 -0.65 8.96
CA ASP A 52 26.96 -2.08 9.10
C ASP A 52 26.89 -2.53 10.56
N ALA A 53 26.25 -3.68 10.85
CA ALA A 53 26.03 -4.15 12.23
C ALA A 53 27.35 -4.34 13.02
N ALA A 54 28.45 -4.57 12.30
CA ALA A 54 29.80 -4.65 12.84
C ALA A 54 30.37 -3.29 13.28
N ALA A 55 29.91 -2.17 12.72
CA ALA A 55 30.30 -0.84 13.16
C ALA A 55 29.53 -0.40 14.42
N ASP A 56 28.23 -0.71 14.51
CA ASP A 56 27.41 -0.46 15.71
C ASP A 56 27.99 -1.17 16.94
N SER A 57 28.29 -2.48 16.81
CA SER A 57 28.86 -3.28 17.89
C SER A 57 30.24 -2.80 18.34
N ARG A 58 31.09 -2.32 17.41
CA ARG A 58 32.39 -1.71 17.74
C ARG A 58 32.23 -0.42 18.55
N ILE A 59 31.26 0.42 18.19
CA ILE A 59 31.01 1.68 18.90
C ILE A 59 30.45 1.42 20.29
N LEU A 60 29.49 0.50 20.42
CA LEU A 60 28.98 0.04 21.72
C LEU A 60 30.10 -0.50 22.61
N ALA A 61 30.98 -1.34 22.06
CA ALA A 61 32.13 -1.86 22.80
C ALA A 61 33.10 -0.74 23.22
N ALA A 62 33.41 0.22 22.34
CA ALA A 62 34.28 1.35 22.66
C ALA A 62 33.70 2.26 23.75
N VAL A 63 32.38 2.50 23.73
CA VAL A 63 31.67 3.29 24.75
C VAL A 63 31.66 2.56 26.08
N SER A 64 31.32 1.26 26.11
CA SER A 64 31.33 0.47 27.35
C SER A 64 32.72 0.37 27.98
N ASN A 65 33.78 0.27 27.15
CA ASN A 65 35.16 0.25 27.63
C ASN A 65 35.62 1.60 28.19
N SER A 66 35.23 2.71 27.55
CA SER A 66 35.67 4.06 27.94
C SER A 66 34.82 4.62 29.09
N PHE A 67 33.56 4.19 29.21
CA PHE A 67 32.60 4.68 30.20
C PHE A 67 31.79 3.53 30.82
N PRO A 68 32.37 2.75 31.76
CA PRO A 68 31.72 1.58 32.35
C PRO A 68 30.42 1.87 33.12
N GLY A 69 30.24 3.14 33.55
CA GLY A 69 29.04 3.60 34.25
C GLY A 69 27.90 4.06 33.33
N VAL A 70 28.06 4.00 32.00
CA VAL A 70 27.04 4.41 31.03
C VAL A 70 26.23 3.21 30.56
N THR A 71 24.91 3.25 30.77
CA THR A 71 24.00 2.26 30.20
C THR A 71 23.72 2.60 28.75
N SER A 72 24.07 1.70 27.83
CA SER A 72 23.75 1.83 26.40
C SER A 72 22.47 1.06 26.08
N VAL A 73 21.57 1.69 25.31
CA VAL A 73 20.28 1.10 24.89
C VAL A 73 20.19 1.14 23.38
N ARG A 74 20.01 -0.04 22.75
CA ARG A 74 19.86 -0.16 21.30
C ARG A 74 18.40 0.04 20.90
N VAL A 75 18.07 1.25 20.47
CA VAL A 75 16.73 1.58 19.97
C VAL A 75 16.49 0.98 18.57
N LYS A 76 17.57 0.76 17.79
CA LYS A 76 17.52 0.15 16.45
C LYS A 76 16.79 -1.20 16.43
N ASP A 77 17.15 -2.12 17.32
CA ASP A 77 16.54 -3.46 17.36
C ASP A 77 15.02 -3.42 17.58
N ALA A 78 14.56 -2.49 18.43
CA ALA A 78 13.14 -2.31 18.71
C ALA A 78 12.41 -1.79 17.46
N ILE A 79 12.99 -0.81 16.77
CA ILE A 79 12.46 -0.28 15.50
C ILE A 79 12.44 -1.37 14.42
N ASP A 80 13.50 -2.15 14.28
CA ASP A 80 13.59 -3.23 13.30
C ASP A 80 12.53 -4.31 13.56
N THR A 81 12.27 -4.63 14.83
CA THR A 81 11.21 -5.57 15.20
C THR A 81 9.83 -5.03 14.84
N VAL A 82 9.56 -3.74 15.11
CA VAL A 82 8.29 -3.10 14.72
C VAL A 82 8.14 -3.08 13.19
N ASN A 83 9.20 -2.73 12.47
CA ASN A 83 9.21 -2.74 11.00
C ASN A 83 8.94 -4.14 10.43
N ALA A 84 9.48 -5.19 11.05
CA ALA A 84 9.21 -6.57 10.65
C ALA A 84 7.73 -6.93 10.82
N ILE A 85 7.11 -6.57 11.95
CA ILE A 85 5.68 -6.79 12.19
C ILE A 85 4.82 -6.05 11.15
N VAL A 86 5.17 -4.78 10.85
CA VAL A 86 4.47 -4.00 9.82
C VAL A 86 4.64 -4.64 8.44
N ALA A 87 5.83 -5.16 8.11
CA ALA A 87 6.08 -5.85 6.86
C ALA A 87 5.27 -7.15 6.74
N ASP A 88 5.16 -7.92 7.81
CA ASP A 88 4.36 -9.15 7.84
C ASP A 88 2.86 -8.85 7.66
N LEU A 89 2.35 -7.81 8.31
CA LEU A 89 0.97 -7.34 8.11
C LEU A 89 0.74 -6.90 6.67
N ALA A 90 1.67 -6.13 6.08
CA ALA A 90 1.58 -5.72 4.69
C ALA A 90 1.60 -6.94 3.74
N LEU A 91 2.40 -7.95 4.05
CA LEU A 91 2.45 -9.20 3.29
C LEU A 91 1.13 -9.97 3.40
N ALA A 92 0.57 -10.10 4.61
CA ALA A 92 -0.72 -10.77 4.83
C ALA A 92 -1.85 -10.09 4.03
N VAL A 93 -1.92 -8.76 4.06
CA VAL A 93 -2.89 -7.98 3.28
C VAL A 93 -2.68 -8.18 1.77
N ARG A 94 -1.42 -8.18 1.30
CA ARG A 94 -1.11 -8.44 -0.12
C ARG A 94 -1.53 -9.85 -0.56
N VAL A 95 -1.35 -10.86 0.28
CA VAL A 95 -1.79 -12.23 0.01
C VAL A 95 -3.32 -12.33 -0.01
N ALA A 96 -4.00 -11.71 0.95
CA ALA A 96 -5.47 -11.66 0.95
C ALA A 96 -6.02 -10.97 -0.30
N ALA A 97 -5.43 -9.83 -0.68
CA ALA A 97 -5.81 -9.11 -1.89
C ALA A 97 -5.54 -9.93 -3.16
N SER A 98 -4.42 -10.64 -3.26
CA SER A 98 -4.11 -11.46 -4.43
C SER A 98 -5.06 -12.64 -4.57
N LEU A 99 -5.44 -13.29 -3.47
CA LEU A 99 -6.48 -14.34 -3.46
C LEU A 99 -7.82 -13.78 -3.93
N ALA A 100 -8.24 -12.62 -3.42
CA ALA A 100 -9.46 -11.97 -3.86
C ALA A 100 -9.45 -11.64 -5.37
N LEU A 101 -8.30 -11.20 -5.91
CA LEU A 101 -8.12 -10.98 -7.34
C LEU A 101 -8.24 -12.28 -8.14
N VAL A 102 -7.59 -13.36 -7.70
CA VAL A 102 -7.69 -14.68 -8.36
C VAL A 102 -9.15 -15.15 -8.38
N THR A 103 -9.86 -15.06 -7.25
CA THR A 103 -11.28 -15.41 -7.17
C THR A 103 -12.13 -14.55 -8.11
N SER A 104 -11.88 -13.24 -8.17
CA SER A 104 -12.60 -12.33 -9.07
C SER A 104 -12.38 -12.69 -10.54
N MET A 105 -11.16 -13.07 -10.92
CA MET A 105 -10.84 -13.53 -12.28
C MET A 105 -11.53 -14.85 -12.61
N LEU A 106 -11.60 -15.79 -11.68
CA LEU A 106 -12.32 -17.06 -11.86
C LEU A 106 -13.83 -16.82 -12.06
N VAL A 107 -14.41 -15.94 -11.24
CA VAL A 107 -15.83 -15.54 -11.36
C VAL A 107 -16.10 -14.86 -12.71
N LEU A 108 -15.22 -13.94 -13.13
CA LEU A 108 -15.32 -13.29 -14.44
C LEU A 108 -15.24 -14.31 -15.59
N GLY A 109 -14.31 -15.26 -15.50
CA GLY A 109 -14.18 -16.36 -16.45
C GLY A 109 -15.45 -17.20 -16.53
N GLY A 110 -16.06 -17.54 -15.39
CA GLY A 110 -17.33 -18.26 -15.32
C GLY A 110 -18.50 -17.47 -15.93
N ALA A 111 -18.60 -16.17 -15.64
CA ALA A 111 -19.62 -15.30 -16.21
C ALA A 111 -19.50 -15.18 -17.74
N LEU A 112 -18.27 -15.04 -18.26
CA LEU A 112 -18.00 -15.02 -19.70
C LEU A 112 -18.34 -16.36 -20.36
N ALA A 113 -18.03 -17.47 -19.69
CA ALA A 113 -18.35 -18.80 -20.18
C ALA A 113 -19.87 -19.01 -20.33
N ALA A 114 -20.66 -18.54 -19.38
CA ALA A 114 -22.12 -18.57 -19.44
C ALA A 114 -22.69 -17.69 -20.56
N GLY A 115 -22.10 -16.51 -20.79
CA GLY A 115 -22.54 -15.54 -21.82
C GLY A 115 -22.17 -15.90 -23.27
N HIS A 116 -21.44 -16.99 -23.51
CA HIS A 116 -20.93 -17.34 -24.84
C HIS A 116 -22.00 -17.57 -25.91
N ARG A 117 -23.19 -18.08 -25.53
CA ARG A 117 -24.23 -18.46 -26.49
C ARG A 117 -24.93 -17.24 -27.11
N GLN A 118 -25.17 -16.22 -26.29
CA GLN A 118 -25.84 -14.97 -26.70
C GLN A 118 -24.92 -14.12 -27.59
N ARG A 119 -23.66 -13.94 -27.19
CA ARG A 119 -22.66 -13.20 -28.00
C ARG A 119 -22.37 -13.85 -29.36
N ARG A 120 -22.53 -15.18 -29.50
CA ARG A 120 -22.42 -15.88 -30.78
C ARG A 120 -23.53 -15.48 -31.76
N GLN A 121 -24.76 -15.36 -31.27
CA GLN A 121 -25.90 -14.98 -32.12
C GLN A 121 -25.72 -13.55 -32.65
N ASP A 122 -25.35 -12.61 -31.78
CA ASP A 122 -25.10 -11.21 -32.17
C ASP A 122 -23.97 -11.09 -33.21
N ALA A 123 -22.88 -11.83 -33.01
CA ALA A 123 -21.75 -11.83 -33.93
C ALA A 123 -22.10 -12.42 -35.31
N VAL A 124 -22.97 -13.44 -35.36
CA VAL A 124 -23.42 -14.04 -36.63
C VAL A 124 -24.33 -13.08 -37.39
N VAL A 125 -25.26 -12.40 -36.70
CA VAL A 125 -26.13 -11.38 -37.31
C VAL A 125 -25.31 -10.22 -37.89
N LEU A 126 -24.36 -9.68 -37.13
CA LEU A 126 -23.47 -8.60 -37.61
C LEU A 126 -22.62 -9.02 -38.81
N LYS A 127 -22.18 -10.29 -38.85
CA LYS A 127 -21.41 -10.83 -39.98
C LYS A 127 -22.29 -11.05 -41.21
N ALA A 128 -23.56 -11.45 -41.04
CA ALA A 128 -24.54 -11.54 -42.12
C ALA A 128 -24.85 -10.16 -42.74
N LEU A 129 -24.77 -9.09 -41.94
CA LEU A 129 -24.89 -7.70 -42.39
C LEU A 129 -23.60 -7.12 -43.02
N GLY A 130 -22.55 -7.93 -43.21
CA GLY A 130 -21.32 -7.53 -43.92
C GLY A 130 -20.22 -6.93 -43.04
N ALA A 131 -20.30 -7.03 -41.71
CA ALA A 131 -19.24 -6.55 -40.83
C ALA A 131 -17.94 -7.36 -41.00
N THR A 132 -16.83 -6.67 -41.28
CA THR A 132 -15.51 -7.30 -41.32
C THR A 132 -14.98 -7.62 -39.92
N ARG A 133 -14.18 -8.68 -39.78
CA ARG A 133 -13.61 -9.13 -38.50
C ARG A 133 -12.86 -8.02 -37.73
N LYS A 134 -12.22 -7.09 -38.47
CA LYS A 134 -11.51 -5.93 -37.89
C LYS A 134 -12.47 -4.92 -37.26
N ARG A 135 -13.60 -4.60 -37.92
CA ARG A 135 -14.62 -3.68 -37.38
C ARG A 135 -15.27 -4.25 -36.12
N LEU A 136 -15.54 -5.56 -36.11
CA LEU A 136 -16.11 -6.24 -34.95
C LEU A 136 -15.17 -6.22 -33.74
N LEU A 137 -13.87 -6.49 -33.96
CA LEU A 137 -12.86 -6.42 -32.90
C LEU A 137 -12.66 -5.01 -32.36
N ALA A 138 -12.65 -4.00 -33.22
CA ALA A 138 -12.52 -2.60 -32.81
C ALA A 138 -13.73 -2.13 -31.97
N ALA A 139 -14.96 -2.50 -32.37
CA ALA A 139 -16.17 -2.16 -31.62
C ALA A 139 -16.16 -2.78 -30.22
N PHE A 140 -15.87 -4.09 -30.10
CA PHE A 140 -15.79 -4.75 -28.79
C PHE A 140 -14.62 -4.24 -27.95
N ALA A 141 -13.47 -3.94 -28.54
CA ALA A 141 -12.35 -3.35 -27.81
C ALA A 141 -12.73 -1.97 -27.21
N LEU A 142 -13.50 -1.16 -27.95
CA LEU A 142 -13.96 0.15 -27.48
C LEU A 142 -15.00 0.00 -26.36
N GLU A 143 -15.96 -0.93 -26.50
CA GLU A 143 -16.94 -1.24 -25.45
C GLU A 143 -16.26 -1.69 -24.15
N TYR A 144 -15.36 -2.68 -24.24
CA TYR A 144 -14.61 -3.16 -23.07
C TYR A 144 -13.67 -2.08 -22.52
N GLY A 145 -13.12 -1.21 -23.38
CA GLY A 145 -12.30 -0.09 -22.96
C GLY A 145 -13.09 0.93 -22.15
N LEU A 146 -14.30 1.30 -22.58
CA LEU A 146 -15.16 2.22 -21.85
C LEU A 146 -15.63 1.63 -20.51
N LEU A 147 -16.08 0.36 -20.51
CA LEU A 147 -16.47 -0.32 -19.28
C LEU A 147 -15.29 -0.46 -18.31
N GLY A 148 -14.12 -0.85 -18.82
CA GLY A 148 -12.89 -0.94 -18.04
C GLY A 148 -12.48 0.41 -17.45
N ALA A 149 -12.54 1.49 -18.22
CA ALA A 149 -12.19 2.84 -17.76
C ALA A 149 -13.14 3.34 -16.67
N ALA A 150 -14.46 3.16 -16.85
CA ALA A 150 -15.45 3.53 -15.85
C ALA A 150 -15.26 2.75 -14.53
N THR A 151 -15.01 1.45 -14.64
CA THR A 151 -14.80 0.58 -13.47
C THR A 151 -13.49 0.91 -12.77
N ALA A 152 -12.42 1.19 -13.52
CA ALA A 152 -11.12 1.56 -12.96
C ALA A 152 -11.16 2.91 -12.24
N LEU A 153 -11.87 3.90 -12.81
CA LEU A 153 -12.10 5.18 -12.15
C LEU A 153 -12.85 5.00 -10.83
N PHE A 154 -13.93 4.21 -10.85
CA PHE A 154 -14.68 3.88 -9.63
C PHE A 154 -13.80 3.18 -8.59
N ALA A 155 -13.02 2.18 -8.99
CA ALA A 155 -12.13 1.45 -8.11
C ALA A 155 -11.06 2.34 -7.47
N VAL A 156 -10.46 3.26 -8.23
CA VAL A 156 -9.50 4.23 -7.68
C VAL A 156 -10.17 5.15 -6.67
N LEU A 157 -11.36 5.70 -6.98
CA LEU A 157 -12.07 6.58 -6.05
C LEU A 157 -12.45 5.84 -4.77
N ALA A 158 -13.14 4.70 -4.89
CA ALA A 158 -13.58 3.91 -3.74
C ALA A 158 -12.39 3.40 -2.90
N GLY A 159 -11.35 2.89 -3.56
CA GLY A 159 -10.13 2.41 -2.91
C GLY A 159 -9.37 3.52 -2.21
N THR A 160 -9.26 4.70 -2.82
CA THR A 160 -8.60 5.87 -2.21
C THR A 160 -9.37 6.35 -0.99
N VAL A 161 -10.70 6.43 -1.07
CA VAL A 161 -11.55 6.83 0.07
C VAL A 161 -11.45 5.82 1.22
N ALA A 162 -11.50 4.53 0.91
CA ALA A 162 -11.35 3.47 1.91
C ALA A 162 -9.96 3.52 2.57
N ALA A 163 -8.90 3.65 1.77
CA ALA A 163 -7.53 3.75 2.27
C ALA A 163 -7.33 5.01 3.12
N TRP A 164 -7.82 6.17 2.66
CA TRP A 164 -7.78 7.41 3.41
C TRP A 164 -8.49 7.28 4.76
N TYR A 165 -9.69 6.69 4.78
CA TYR A 165 -10.44 6.50 6.02
C TYR A 165 -9.68 5.60 7.01
N VAL A 166 -9.17 4.46 6.55
CA VAL A 166 -8.43 3.53 7.42
C VAL A 166 -7.15 4.17 7.93
N VAL A 167 -6.32 4.75 7.04
CA VAL A 167 -5.01 5.31 7.41
C VAL A 167 -5.16 6.53 8.32
N ASN A 168 -6.05 7.47 7.97
CA ASN A 168 -6.19 8.73 8.69
C ASN A 168 -7.04 8.59 9.96
N GLN A 169 -8.15 7.85 9.92
CA GLN A 169 -9.10 7.80 11.06
C GLN A 169 -8.90 6.60 11.98
N ILE A 170 -8.54 5.44 11.45
CA ILE A 170 -8.38 4.22 12.27
C ILE A 170 -6.94 4.13 12.79
N MET A 171 -5.95 4.40 11.94
CA MET A 171 -4.53 4.26 12.29
C MET A 171 -3.89 5.56 12.78
N GLY A 172 -4.50 6.72 12.51
CA GLY A 172 -3.97 8.03 12.92
C GLY A 172 -2.71 8.46 12.15
N PHE A 173 -2.45 7.88 10.98
CA PHE A 173 -1.29 8.21 10.15
C PHE A 173 -1.64 9.21 9.04
N GLU A 174 -0.64 9.95 8.56
CA GLU A 174 -0.80 10.83 7.41
C GLU A 174 -1.01 10.02 6.13
N PHE A 175 -2.12 10.27 5.44
CA PHE A 175 -2.44 9.59 4.19
C PHE A 175 -1.70 10.24 3.01
N VAL A 176 -0.79 9.49 2.40
CA VAL A 176 -0.07 9.91 1.19
C VAL A 176 -0.62 9.19 -0.04
N ILE A 177 -1.08 9.96 -1.02
CA ILE A 177 -1.48 9.41 -2.32
C ILE A 177 -0.22 9.10 -3.12
N LEU A 178 -0.15 7.90 -3.69
CA LEU A 178 0.91 7.46 -4.60
C LEU A 178 0.35 7.35 -6.02
N PRO A 179 0.40 8.42 -6.85
CA PRO A 179 -0.24 8.43 -8.17
C PRO A 179 0.28 7.32 -9.09
N GLN A 180 1.58 7.01 -8.99
CA GLN A 180 2.22 5.90 -9.69
C GLN A 180 1.57 4.53 -9.40
N VAL A 181 1.12 4.30 -8.17
CA VAL A 181 0.46 3.03 -7.80
C VAL A 181 -0.98 3.02 -8.32
N ALA A 182 -1.70 4.14 -8.21
CA ALA A 182 -3.05 4.25 -8.75
C ALA A 182 -3.07 4.08 -10.28
N VAL A 183 -2.17 4.74 -11.00
CA VAL A 183 -2.05 4.64 -12.47
C VAL A 183 -1.67 3.23 -12.89
N SER A 184 -0.69 2.60 -12.23
CA SER A 184 -0.32 1.22 -12.56
C SER A 184 -1.45 0.23 -12.29
N ALA A 185 -2.21 0.38 -11.20
CA ALA A 185 -3.40 -0.43 -10.93
C ALA A 185 -4.48 -0.27 -12.02
N VAL A 186 -4.75 0.96 -12.46
CA VAL A 186 -5.70 1.23 -13.57
C VAL A 186 -5.24 0.59 -14.87
N LEU A 187 -3.96 0.73 -15.23
CA LEU A 187 -3.41 0.14 -16.44
C LEU A 187 -3.46 -1.40 -16.41
N ILE A 188 -3.16 -2.01 -15.27
CA ILE A 188 -3.27 -3.46 -15.08
C ILE A 188 -4.73 -3.89 -15.22
N ALA A 189 -5.66 -3.22 -14.54
CA ALA A 189 -7.08 -3.53 -14.61
C ALA A 189 -7.62 -3.43 -16.04
N LEU A 190 -7.33 -2.34 -16.76
CA LEU A 190 -7.71 -2.16 -18.17
C LEU A 190 -7.15 -3.25 -19.06
N THR A 191 -5.85 -3.57 -18.92
CA THR A 191 -5.19 -4.60 -19.71
C THR A 191 -5.82 -5.97 -19.48
N VAL A 192 -6.15 -6.30 -18.22
CA VAL A 192 -6.83 -7.54 -17.85
C VAL A 192 -8.26 -7.56 -18.42
N THR A 193 -9.07 -6.52 -18.21
CA THR A 193 -10.45 -6.46 -18.72
C THR A 193 -10.52 -6.58 -20.24
N ILE A 194 -9.72 -5.79 -20.96
CA ILE A 194 -9.68 -5.83 -22.42
C ILE A 194 -9.13 -7.16 -22.90
N GLY A 195 -8.06 -7.67 -22.27
CA GLY A 195 -7.43 -8.95 -22.61
C GLY A 195 -8.39 -10.13 -22.47
N PHE A 196 -9.08 -10.25 -21.34
CA PHE A 196 -10.07 -11.32 -21.11
C PHE A 196 -11.30 -11.17 -22.02
N GLY A 197 -11.80 -9.95 -22.22
CA GLY A 197 -12.92 -9.66 -23.13
C GLY A 197 -12.62 -10.04 -24.58
N LEU A 198 -11.45 -9.66 -25.08
CA LEU A 198 -11.00 -10.00 -26.43
C LEU A 198 -10.68 -11.49 -26.59
N ALA A 199 -10.04 -12.13 -25.60
CA ALA A 199 -9.76 -13.57 -25.63
C ALA A 199 -11.05 -14.40 -25.71
N GLY A 200 -12.07 -14.02 -24.91
CA GLY A 200 -13.41 -14.62 -24.99
C GLY A 200 -14.02 -14.45 -26.38
N THR A 201 -13.89 -13.26 -26.97
CA THR A 201 -14.42 -12.93 -28.31
C THR A 201 -13.70 -13.69 -29.42
N TRP A 202 -12.37 -13.82 -29.35
CA TRP A 202 -11.56 -14.56 -30.35
C TRP A 202 -11.86 -16.06 -30.34
N ARG A 203 -12.01 -16.65 -29.14
CA ARG A 203 -12.37 -18.07 -28.98
C ARG A 203 -13.79 -18.38 -29.50
N ILE A 204 -14.68 -17.40 -29.44
CA ILE A 204 -16.03 -17.51 -30.03
C ILE A 204 -15.97 -17.45 -31.56
N LEU A 205 -15.20 -16.50 -32.13
CA LEU A 205 -15.07 -16.30 -33.57
C LEU A 205 -14.26 -17.38 -34.29
N SER A 206 -13.44 -18.17 -33.57
CA SER A 206 -12.62 -19.24 -34.13
C SER A 206 -13.37 -20.57 -34.35
N VAL A 207 -14.61 -20.69 -33.86
CA VAL A 207 -15.44 -21.87 -34.11
C VAL A 207 -16.07 -21.74 -35.50
N LYS A 208 -15.80 -22.71 -36.39
CA LYS A 208 -16.37 -22.74 -37.75
C LYS A 208 -17.90 -22.76 -37.67
N ALA A 209 -18.55 -21.82 -38.35
CA ALA A 209 -20.02 -21.65 -38.37
C ALA A 209 -20.79 -22.77 -39.12
N ALA A 210 -20.08 -23.62 -39.87
CA ALA A 210 -20.67 -24.61 -40.76
C ALA A 210 -21.54 -25.72 -40.12
N PRO A 211 -21.31 -26.21 -38.88
CA PRO A 211 -22.10 -27.33 -38.35
C PRO A 211 -23.51 -26.96 -37.85
N TYR A 212 -23.79 -25.68 -37.57
CA TYR A 212 -24.97 -25.29 -36.78
C TYR A 212 -26.13 -24.72 -37.60
N LEU A 213 -25.96 -24.52 -38.91
CA LEU A 213 -27.07 -24.24 -39.84
C LEU A 213 -27.83 -25.50 -40.27
N ARG A 214 -27.42 -26.70 -39.81
CA ARG A 214 -28.06 -27.97 -40.18
C ARG A 214 -29.14 -28.45 -39.21
N ASN A 215 -29.30 -27.78 -38.06
CA ASN A 215 -30.28 -28.10 -37.01
C ASN A 215 -31.16 -26.89 -36.63
N MET A 216 -31.40 -25.96 -37.57
CA MET A 216 -32.51 -25.01 -37.46
C MET A 216 -33.67 -25.51 -38.31
#